data_AF-A0A0H3GPS0-F1
#
_entry.id   AF-A0A0H3GPS0-F1
#
_cell.length_a   1.000
_cell.length_b   1.000
_cell.length_c   1.000
_cell.angle_alpha   90.00
_cell.angle_beta   90.00
_cell.angle_gamma   90.00
#
_symmetry.space_group_name_H-M   'P 1'
#
loop_
_entity.id
_entity.type
_entity.pdbx_description
1 polymer ?
#
loop_
_entity_poly.entity_id
_entity_poly.type
_entity_poly.pdbx_seq_one_letter_code
_entity_poly.pdbx_strand_id
1 'polypeptide(L)'
;MSKGFVLLGDKTTHGGAVISASSTMIVNGKPVALVGDKVSCPIPGHGTNAIIEGAPEWSSDGKAIVVDGCKCQCGCQVISGAPECAIG
;
A
#
# COMPACT_ATOMS: atom_id res chain seq x y z
N MET A 1 -14.47 -7.92 6.70
CA MET A 1 -13.84 -8.13 5.38
C MET A 1 -12.35 -8.11 5.63
N SER A 2 -11.65 -9.22 5.46
CA SER A 2 -10.21 -9.25 5.61
C SER A 2 -9.57 -8.49 4.45
N LYS A 3 -8.81 -7.44 4.75
CA LYS A 3 -8.07 -6.66 3.75
C LYS A 3 -6.67 -7.23 3.64
N GLY A 4 -6.23 -7.53 2.41
CA GLY A 4 -4.88 -8.02 2.17
C GLY A 4 -3.83 -6.94 2.41
N PHE A 5 -2.61 -7.36 2.74
CA PHE A 5 -1.46 -6.45 2.82
C PHE A 5 -1.05 -5.96 1.42
N VAL A 6 -0.71 -4.69 1.35
CA VAL A 6 -0.23 -4.07 0.11
C VAL A 6 1.29 -4.19 0.05
N LEU A 7 1.78 -4.71 -1.07
CA LEU A 7 3.18 -5.05 -1.28
C LEU A 7 3.85 -4.11 -2.28
N LEU A 8 5.19 -4.09 -2.27
CA LEU A 8 5.95 -3.39 -3.30
C LEU A 8 5.56 -3.87 -4.71
N GLY A 9 5.23 -2.93 -5.60
CA GLY A 9 4.77 -3.21 -6.96
C GLY A 9 3.29 -3.54 -7.09
N ASP A 10 2.51 -3.53 -6.00
CA ASP A 10 1.05 -3.67 -6.07
C ASP A 10 0.41 -2.47 -6.77
N LYS A 11 -0.74 -2.70 -7.39
CA LYS A 11 -1.41 -1.71 -8.22
C LYS A 11 -2.27 -0.75 -7.40
N THR A 12 -2.65 0.36 -8.02
CA THR A 12 -3.62 1.32 -7.50
C THR A 12 -4.82 1.41 -8.43
N THR A 13 -5.94 1.94 -7.94
CA THR A 13 -7.18 2.15 -8.72
C THR A 13 -7.00 3.09 -9.91
N HIS A 14 -5.96 3.93 -9.91
CA HIS A 14 -5.62 4.82 -11.01
C HIS A 14 -4.71 4.16 -12.07
N GLY A 15 -4.42 2.86 -11.95
CA GLY A 15 -3.49 2.14 -12.83
C GLY A 15 -2.01 2.35 -12.48
N GLY A 16 -1.72 3.03 -11.37
CA GLY A 16 -0.38 3.18 -10.82
C GLY A 16 0.09 1.98 -10.02
N ALA A 17 1.28 2.08 -9.43
CA ALA A 17 1.84 1.03 -8.59
C ALA A 17 2.63 1.56 -7.40
N VAL A 18 2.72 0.76 -6.34
CA VAL A 18 3.60 1.02 -5.19
C VAL A 18 5.06 0.88 -5.62
N ILE A 19 5.85 1.92 -5.43
CA ILE A 19 7.26 1.97 -5.86
C ILE A 19 8.24 2.01 -4.68
N SER A 20 7.75 2.16 -3.46
CA SER A 20 8.54 2.13 -2.23
C SER A 20 7.80 1.33 -1.18
N ALA A 21 8.54 0.57 -0.39
CA ALA A 21 8.04 -0.15 0.77
C ALA A 21 9.14 -0.14 1.82
N SER A 22 8.88 0.53 2.94
CA SER A 22 9.86 0.75 4.01
C SER A 22 9.78 -0.31 5.10
N SER A 23 8.81 -1.23 5.04
CA SER A 23 8.64 -2.27 6.05
C SER A 23 9.75 -3.32 6.00
N THR A 24 10.06 -3.86 7.17
CA THR A 24 10.86 -5.09 7.32
C THR A 24 10.03 -6.36 7.13
N MET A 25 8.71 -6.24 7.11
CA MET A 25 7.79 -7.36 6.88
C MET A 25 7.77 -7.73 5.40
N ILE A 26 8.10 -8.98 5.10
CA ILE A 26 8.10 -9.54 3.74
C ILE A 26 6.94 -10.53 3.60
N VAL A 27 6.08 -10.32 2.61
CA VAL A 27 4.95 -11.18 2.26
C VAL A 27 5.09 -11.54 0.79
N ASN A 28 4.95 -12.83 0.44
CA ASN A 28 5.16 -13.32 -0.93
C ASN A 28 6.51 -12.89 -1.55
N GLY A 29 7.55 -12.78 -0.72
CA GLY A 29 8.88 -12.33 -1.16
C GLY A 29 9.00 -10.83 -1.43
N LYS A 30 7.98 -10.02 -1.07
CA LYS A 30 7.99 -8.57 -1.25
C LYS A 30 7.75 -7.82 0.06
N PRO A 31 8.42 -6.68 0.29
CA PRO A 31 8.16 -5.86 1.46
C PRO A 31 6.77 -5.26 1.44
N VAL A 32 6.14 -5.21 2.61
CA VAL A 32 4.83 -4.58 2.84
C VAL A 32 4.98 -3.06 2.83
N ALA A 33 4.03 -2.36 2.22
CA ALA A 33 4.00 -0.90 2.21
C ALA A 33 3.52 -0.35 3.56
N LEU A 34 4.11 0.75 4.00
CA LEU A 34 3.72 1.48 5.22
C LEU A 34 3.17 2.86 4.87
N VAL A 35 2.41 3.45 5.78
CA VAL A 35 1.97 4.85 5.64
C VAL A 35 3.19 5.75 5.47
N GLY A 36 3.16 6.59 4.44
CA GLY A 36 4.28 7.43 4.01
C GLY A 36 5.11 6.83 2.87
N ASP A 37 4.94 5.55 2.50
CA ASP A 37 5.56 4.99 1.31
C ASP A 37 4.98 5.61 0.03
N LYS A 38 5.73 5.46 -1.07
CA LYS A 38 5.45 6.12 -2.35
C LYS A 38 4.77 5.19 -3.35
N VAL A 39 3.79 5.74 -4.05
CA VAL A 39 3.12 5.17 -5.23
C VAL A 39 3.40 6.04 -6.45
N SER A 40 3.55 5.41 -7.61
CA SER A 40 3.61 6.09 -8.90
C SER A 40 2.22 6.07 -9.53
N CYS A 41 1.66 7.25 -9.82
CA CYS A 41 0.36 7.39 -10.49
C CYS A 41 0.57 7.84 -11.95
N PRO A 42 -0.02 7.13 -12.95
CA PRO A 42 0.13 7.46 -14.37
C PRO A 42 -0.77 8.63 -14.82
N ILE A 43 -1.62 9.15 -13.93
CA ILE A 43 -2.49 10.28 -14.23
C ILE A 43 -1.62 11.54 -14.35
N PRO A 44 -1.74 12.30 -15.46
CA PRO A 44 -0.99 13.53 -15.64
C PRO A 44 -1.30 14.53 -14.51
N GLY A 45 -0.26 15.04 -13.86
CA GLY A 45 -0.37 15.94 -12.71
C GLY A 45 -0.30 15.27 -11.34
N HIS A 46 -0.52 13.95 -11.24
CA HIS A 46 -0.38 13.25 -9.96
C HIS A 46 1.07 12.83 -9.72
N GLY A 47 1.67 12.06 -10.63
CA GLY A 47 3.03 11.54 -10.48
C GLY A 47 3.22 10.70 -9.21
N THR A 48 4.37 10.85 -8.56
CA THR A 48 4.72 10.09 -7.36
C THR A 48 4.10 10.70 -6.10
N ASN A 49 3.30 9.92 -5.38
CA ASN A 49 2.55 10.36 -4.20
C ASN A 49 2.76 9.43 -3.01
N ALA A 50 2.56 9.93 -1.80
CA ALA A 50 2.64 9.11 -0.59
C ALA A 50 1.29 8.42 -0.27
N ILE A 51 1.35 7.27 0.39
CA ILE A 51 0.19 6.62 1.01
C ILE A 51 -0.10 7.30 2.33
N ILE A 52 -1.35 7.74 2.56
CA ILE A 52 -1.73 8.54 3.75
C ILE A 52 -2.64 7.77 4.71
N GLU A 53 -3.26 6.68 4.24
CA GLU A 53 -4.07 5.79 5.05
C GLU A 53 -3.39 4.43 5.23
N GLY A 54 -3.57 3.84 6.40
CA GLY A 54 -3.12 2.49 6.73
C GLY A 54 -4.14 1.81 7.63
N ALA A 55 -3.89 0.54 7.94
CA ALA A 55 -4.68 -0.19 8.91
C ALA A 55 -4.44 0.34 10.33
N PRO A 56 -5.50 0.63 11.10
CA PRO A 56 -5.35 1.09 12.48
C PRO A 56 -4.90 -0.02 13.43
N GLU A 57 -5.16 -1.28 13.07
CA GLU A 57 -4.89 -2.46 13.91
C GLU A 57 -3.46 -2.99 13.75
N TRP A 58 -2.80 -2.67 12.63
CA TRP A 58 -1.46 -3.17 12.33
C TRP A 58 -0.50 -2.04 12.03
N SER A 59 0.61 -2.02 12.77
CA SER A 59 1.73 -1.12 12.57
C SER A 59 3.04 -1.89 12.48
N SER A 60 3.93 -1.44 11.62
CA SER A 60 5.30 -1.95 11.50
C SER A 60 6.25 -0.76 11.43
N ASP A 61 7.43 -0.88 12.07
CA ASP A 61 8.44 0.19 12.12
C ASP A 61 7.89 1.55 12.63
N GLY A 62 6.89 1.51 13.52
CA GLY A 62 6.22 2.72 14.03
C GLY A 62 5.25 3.41 13.06
N LYS A 63 4.96 2.79 11.90
CA LYS A 63 3.99 3.28 10.91
C LYS A 63 2.88 2.28 10.70
N ALA A 64 1.67 2.75 10.38
CA ALA A 64 0.57 1.85 10.05
C ALA A 64 0.86 1.06 8.76
N ILE A 65 0.49 -0.22 8.76
CA ILE A 65 0.62 -1.09 7.60
C ILE A 65 -0.45 -0.74 6.58
N VAL A 66 -0.08 -0.69 5.29
CA VAL A 66 -1.03 -0.40 4.23
C VAL A 66 -1.77 -1.68 3.82
N VAL A 67 -3.09 -1.57 3.75
CA VAL A 67 -3.98 -2.67 3.37
C VAL A 67 -4.84 -2.28 2.17
N ASP A 68 -5.52 -3.27 1.59
CA ASP A 68 -6.43 -3.06 0.46
C ASP A 68 -7.44 -1.91 0.69
N GLY A 69 -7.58 -1.05 -0.32
CA GLY A 69 -8.48 0.10 -0.27
C GLY A 69 -7.97 1.29 0.55
N CYS A 70 -6.75 1.27 1.07
CA CYS A 70 -6.14 2.46 1.69
C CYS A 70 -5.95 3.58 0.67
N LYS A 71 -6.14 4.82 1.10
CA LYS A 71 -6.00 6.01 0.24
C LYS A 71 -4.57 6.53 0.20
N CYS A 72 -4.21 7.04 -0.98
CA CYS A 72 -3.00 7.81 -1.20
C CYS A 72 -3.31 9.30 -1.26
N GLN A 73 -2.28 10.14 -1.16
CA GLN A 73 -2.36 11.59 -1.27
C GLN A 73 -3.03 12.04 -2.58
N CYS A 74 -2.91 11.24 -3.64
CA CYS A 74 -3.51 11.50 -4.95
C CYS A 74 -5.04 11.26 -5.00
N GLY A 75 -5.64 10.73 -3.93
CA GLY A 75 -7.04 10.25 -3.90
C GLY A 75 -7.23 8.83 -4.47
N CYS A 76 -6.18 8.24 -5.04
CA CYS A 76 -6.16 6.83 -5.44
C CYS A 76 -6.28 5.89 -4.23
N GLN A 77 -6.77 4.67 -4.47
CA GLN A 77 -6.71 3.58 -3.51
C GLN A 77 -5.72 2.52 -3.97
N VAL A 78 -4.98 1.92 -3.04
CA VAL A 78 -4.11 0.77 -3.31
C VAL A 78 -4.94 -0.52 -3.38
N ILE A 79 -4.50 -1.45 -4.23
CA ILE A 79 -5.13 -2.75 -4.45
C ILE A 79 -4.14 -3.81 -3.97
N SER A 80 -4.50 -4.59 -2.95
CA SER A 80 -3.61 -5.64 -2.46
C SER A 80 -3.48 -6.76 -3.49
N GLY A 81 -2.25 -7.09 -3.89
CA GLY A 81 -1.96 -8.28 -4.71
C GLY A 81 -2.00 -9.58 -3.90
N ALA A 82 -2.08 -9.48 -2.57
CA ALA A 82 -2.13 -10.60 -1.63
C ALA A 82 -3.40 -10.57 -0.78
N PRO A 83 -4.60 -10.76 -1.36
CA PRO A 83 -5.85 -10.82 -0.60
C PRO A 83 -5.88 -11.99 0.38
N GLU A 84 -5.08 -13.04 0.12
CA GLU A 84 -5.03 -14.27 0.92
C GLU A 84 -4.19 -14.16 2.19
N CYS A 85 -3.36 -13.11 2.34
CA CYS A 85 -2.87 -12.72 3.67
C CYS A 85 -3.96 -11.95 4.41
N ALA A 86 -5.12 -12.59 4.53
CA ALA A 86 -6.21 -12.17 5.37
C ALA A 86 -5.77 -12.34 6.82
N ILE A 87 -5.76 -11.24 7.56
CA ILE A 87 -5.73 -11.33 9.02
C ILE A 87 -7.12 -11.82 9.42
N GLY A 88 -7.12 -13.00 10.05
CA GLY A 88 -8.29 -13.58 10.70
C GLY A 88 -8.40 -13.12 12.14
#